data_AF-A0A2N5IRE6-F1
#
_entry.id   AF-A0A2N5IRE6-F1
#
_cell.length_a   1.000
_cell.length_b   1.000
_cell.length_c   1.000
_cell.angle_alpha   90.00
_cell.angle_beta   90.00
_cell.angle_gamma   90.00
#
_symmetry.space_group_name_H-M   'P 1'
#
loop_
_entity.id
_entity.type
_entity.pdbx_description
1 polymer ?
#
loop_
_entity_poly.entity_id
_entity_poly.type
_entity_poly.pdbx_seq_one_letter_code
_entity_poly.pdbx_strand_id
1 'polypeptide(L)'
;MNQRVCIGAVEPFRAELLHQDKPQALKVLEEAAEVVEAFKDWNKHGQTAEQRHDLIDECADVIQATVNLMAAMEFTDNEIHQAIEDCRVRNDARGRMTPHSDD
;
A
#
# COMPACT_ATOMS: atom_id res chain seq x y z
N MET A 1 5.27 -21.27 6.79
CA MET A 1 5.66 -19.92 7.22
C MET A 1 5.39 -18.97 6.07
N ASN A 2 4.57 -17.93 6.28
CA ASN A 2 4.40 -16.90 5.28
C ASN A 2 5.63 -15.99 5.28
N GLN A 3 6.22 -15.77 4.10
CA GLN A 3 7.31 -14.81 3.95
C GLN A 3 6.76 -13.40 4.17
N ARG A 4 7.38 -12.64 5.07
CA ARG A 4 7.08 -11.20 5.21
C ARG A 4 7.56 -10.47 3.96
N VAL A 5 6.74 -9.56 3.45
CA VAL A 5 7.15 -8.57 2.45
C VAL A 5 7.64 -7.34 3.20
N CYS A 6 8.87 -6.90 2.91
CA CYS A 6 9.45 -5.69 3.48
C CYS A 6 9.45 -4.59 2.42
N ILE A 7 8.74 -3.49 2.69
CA ILE A 7 8.60 -2.36 1.76
C ILE A 7 9.77 -1.37 1.92
N GLY A 8 10.26 -1.18 3.15
CA GLY A 8 11.24 -0.13 3.47
C GLY A 8 10.58 1.22 3.76
N ALA A 9 11.39 2.28 3.85
CA ALA A 9 10.90 3.65 3.99
C ALA A 9 10.54 4.22 2.61
N VAL A 10 9.43 4.95 2.54
CA VAL A 10 8.95 5.61 1.31
C VAL A 10 8.85 7.10 1.62
N GLU A 11 9.56 7.92 0.85
CA GLU A 11 9.52 9.38 1.02
C GLU A 11 8.22 9.93 0.39
N PRO A 12 7.53 10.87 1.06
CA PRO A 12 6.42 11.57 0.43
C PRO A 12 6.93 12.51 -0.66
N PHE A 13 6.01 12.98 -1.50
CA PHE A 13 6.31 14.06 -2.43
C PHE A 13 6.76 15.34 -1.70
N ARG A 14 7.44 16.21 -2.44
CA ARG A 14 7.78 17.56 -1.97
C ARG A 14 6.55 18.28 -1.42
N ALA A 15 6.75 19.08 -0.38
CA ALA A 15 5.67 19.69 0.40
C ALA A 15 4.68 20.50 -0.47
N GLU A 16 5.12 21.10 -1.58
CA GLU A 16 4.24 21.92 -2.41
C GLU A 16 3.30 21.11 -3.32
N LEU A 17 3.45 19.78 -3.38
CA LEU A 17 2.55 18.85 -4.07
C LEU A 17 1.58 18.14 -3.13
N LEU A 18 1.68 18.38 -1.82
CA LEU A 18 0.82 17.77 -0.83
C LEU A 18 -0.35 18.70 -0.52
N HIS A 19 -1.57 18.17 -0.64
CA HIS A 19 -2.79 18.95 -0.48
C HIS A 19 -3.75 18.26 0.48
N GLN A 20 -4.28 18.99 1.46
CA GLN A 20 -5.33 18.48 2.36
C GLN A 20 -6.70 18.63 1.70
N ASP A 21 -6.88 17.94 0.58
CA ASP A 21 -8.10 18.05 -0.22
C ASP A 21 -8.59 16.70 -0.74
N LYS A 22 -9.78 16.73 -1.35
CA LYS A 22 -10.41 15.55 -1.93
C LYS A 22 -9.57 14.93 -3.06
N PRO A 23 -9.01 15.70 -4.02
CA PRO A 23 -8.08 15.16 -5.01
C PRO A 23 -6.94 14.32 -4.43
N GLN A 24 -6.28 14.77 -3.37
CA GLN A 24 -5.21 14.00 -2.72
C GLN A 24 -5.71 12.64 -2.22
N ALA A 25 -6.89 12.61 -1.59
CA ALA A 25 -7.49 11.36 -1.11
C ALA A 25 -7.98 10.46 -2.25
N LEU A 26 -8.47 11.03 -3.35
CA LEU A 26 -8.92 10.29 -4.52
C LEU A 26 -7.77 9.55 -5.21
N LYS A 27 -6.53 10.06 -5.16
CA LYS A 27 -5.39 9.40 -5.78
C LYS A 27 -5.17 7.98 -5.25
N VAL A 28 -5.39 7.76 -3.95
CA VAL A 28 -5.33 6.40 -3.36
C VAL A 28 -6.32 5.43 -4.02
N LEU A 29 -7.53 5.91 -4.35
CA LEU A 29 -8.53 5.10 -5.04
C LEU A 29 -8.16 4.86 -6.50
N GLU A 30 -7.60 5.88 -7.17
CA GLU A 30 -7.15 5.79 -8.56
C GLU A 30 -6.06 4.72 -8.70
N GLU A 31 -4.99 4.78 -7.90
CA GLU A 31 -3.90 3.78 -8.00
C GLU A 31 -4.41 2.37 -7.65
N ALA A 32 -5.32 2.27 -6.68
CA ALA A 32 -5.91 0.98 -6.32
C ALA A 32 -6.75 0.39 -7.47
N ALA A 33 -7.37 1.24 -8.30
CA ALA A 33 -8.05 0.80 -9.51
C ALA A 33 -7.05 0.39 -10.60
N GLU A 34 -5.93 1.10 -10.74
CA GLU A 34 -4.85 0.78 -11.70
C GLU A 34 -4.21 -0.58 -11.38
N VAL A 35 -3.97 -0.91 -10.09
CA VAL A 35 -3.57 -2.27 -9.66
C VAL A 35 -4.53 -3.35 -10.17
N VAL A 36 -5.83 -3.09 -10.14
CA VAL A 36 -6.84 -4.06 -10.58
C VAL A 36 -6.78 -4.27 -12.09
N GLU A 37 -6.59 -3.20 -12.87
CA GLU A 37 -6.44 -3.31 -14.32
C GLU A 37 -5.11 -4.01 -14.69
N ALA A 38 -3.99 -3.64 -14.06
CA ALA A 38 -2.71 -4.32 -14.27
C ALA A 38 -2.78 -5.83 -13.93
N PHE A 39 -3.51 -6.20 -12.87
CA PHE A 39 -3.74 -7.61 -12.55
C PHE A 39 -4.56 -8.33 -13.62
N LYS A 40 -5.62 -7.70 -14.15
CA LYS A 40 -6.44 -8.30 -15.21
C LYS A 40 -5.60 -8.56 -16.45
N ASP A 41 -4.76 -7.61 -16.81
CA ASP A 41 -3.87 -7.73 -17.98
C ASP A 41 -2.83 -8.82 -17.77
N TRP A 42 -2.16 -8.84 -16.62
CA TRP A 42 -1.23 -9.91 -16.23
C TRP A 42 -1.89 -11.30 -16.28
N ASN A 43 -3.11 -11.43 -15.75
CA ASN A 43 -3.82 -12.70 -15.69
C ASN A 43 -4.33 -13.19 -17.06
N LYS A 44 -4.64 -12.29 -17.99
CA LYS A 44 -5.23 -12.63 -19.29
C LYS A 44 -4.18 -12.91 -20.38
N HIS A 45 -3.02 -12.27 -20.31
CA HIS A 45 -2.09 -12.18 -21.44
C HIS A 45 -0.78 -12.96 -21.27
N GLY A 46 -0.78 -13.99 -20.40
CA GLY A 46 0.31 -14.96 -20.32
C GLY A 46 1.37 -14.67 -19.26
N GLN A 47 1.13 -13.69 -18.37
CA GLN A 47 1.95 -13.41 -17.18
C GLN A 47 3.42 -13.12 -17.53
N THR A 48 3.64 -12.20 -18.47
CA THR A 48 5.00 -11.82 -18.89
C THR A 48 5.76 -11.13 -17.76
N ALA A 49 7.10 -11.09 -17.89
CA ALA A 49 7.93 -10.35 -16.94
C ALA A 49 7.59 -8.86 -16.91
N GLU A 50 7.22 -8.29 -18.05
CA GLU A 50 6.75 -6.91 -18.21
C GLU A 50 5.44 -6.69 -17.44
N GLN A 51 4.40 -7.50 -17.68
CA GLN A 51 3.13 -7.38 -16.96
C GLN A 51 3.28 -7.58 -15.44
N ARG A 52 4.24 -8.43 -15.04
CA ARG A 52 4.55 -8.60 -13.62
C ARG A 52 5.21 -7.34 -13.04
N HIS A 53 6.04 -6.67 -13.83
CA HIS A 53 6.63 -5.39 -13.46
C HIS A 53 5.56 -4.32 -13.32
N ASP A 54 4.68 -4.18 -14.31
CA ASP A 54 3.57 -3.21 -14.30
C ASP A 54 2.70 -3.41 -13.04
N LEU A 55 2.31 -4.63 -12.72
CA LEU A 55 1.54 -4.91 -11.51
C LEU A 55 2.27 -4.52 -10.22
N ILE A 56 3.60 -4.65 -10.19
CA ILE A 56 4.41 -4.23 -9.03
C ILE A 56 4.50 -2.71 -8.94
N ASP A 57 4.65 -2.03 -10.07
CA ASP A 57 4.69 -0.57 -10.14
C ASP A 57 3.38 0.02 -9.62
N GLU A 58 2.23 -0.50 -10.08
CA GLU A 58 0.92 -0.04 -9.59
C GLU A 58 0.76 -0.29 -8.07
N CYS A 59 1.30 -1.39 -7.55
CA CYS A 59 1.30 -1.64 -6.11
C CYS A 59 2.16 -0.61 -5.36
N ALA A 60 3.30 -0.21 -5.93
CA ALA A 60 4.15 0.83 -5.37
C ALA A 60 3.47 2.20 -5.42
N ASP A 61 2.71 2.51 -6.47
CA ASP A 61 1.97 3.76 -6.59
C ASP A 61 0.85 3.86 -5.55
N VAL A 62 0.14 2.77 -5.24
CA VAL A 62 -0.81 2.74 -4.11
C VAL A 62 -0.12 3.07 -2.78
N ILE A 63 1.07 2.52 -2.55
CA ILE A 63 1.86 2.81 -1.35
C ILE A 63 2.26 4.29 -1.33
N GLN A 64 2.77 4.81 -2.44
CA GLN A 64 3.17 6.22 -2.59
C GLN A 64 1.99 7.17 -2.37
N ALA A 65 0.83 6.91 -2.98
CA ALA A 65 -0.38 7.71 -2.81
C ALA A 65 -0.85 7.71 -1.35
N THR A 66 -0.76 6.55 -0.68
CA THR A 66 -1.08 6.44 0.76
C THR A 66 -0.11 7.24 1.61
N VAL A 67 1.20 7.16 1.36
CA VAL A 67 2.22 7.94 2.08
C VAL A 67 2.04 9.44 1.84
N ASN A 68 1.77 9.85 0.61
CA ASN A 68 1.49 11.24 0.27
C ASN A 68 0.25 11.76 1.01
N LEU A 69 -0.81 10.96 1.10
CA LEU A 69 -1.99 11.33 1.88
C LEU A 69 -1.66 11.46 3.37
N MET A 70 -0.94 10.50 3.96
CA MET A 70 -0.54 10.55 5.36
C MET A 70 0.31 11.80 5.67
N ALA A 71 1.28 12.11 4.79
CA ALA A 71 2.13 13.29 4.90
C ALA A 71 1.33 14.60 4.72
N ALA A 72 0.42 14.66 3.75
CA ALA A 72 -0.45 15.82 3.55
C ALA A 72 -1.31 16.09 4.79
N MET A 73 -1.77 15.04 5.47
CA MET A 73 -2.55 15.12 6.71
C MET A 73 -1.70 15.32 7.97
N GLU A 74 -0.38 15.44 7.83
CA GLU A 74 0.57 15.64 8.94
C GLU A 74 0.53 14.51 9.99
N PHE A 75 0.20 13.28 9.57
CA PHE A 75 0.24 12.14 10.48
C PHE A 75 1.68 11.82 10.89
N THR A 76 1.86 11.52 12.16
CA THR A 76 3.17 11.16 12.70
C THR A 76 3.48 9.68 12.51
N ASP A 77 4.77 9.33 12.44
CA ASP A 77 5.22 7.94 12.37
C ASP A 77 4.64 7.08 13.52
N ASN A 78 4.50 7.65 14.72
CA ASN A 78 3.92 6.95 15.86
C ASN A 78 2.45 6.60 15.66
N GLU A 79 1.65 7.53 15.11
CA GLU A 79 0.23 7.28 14.80
C GLU A 79 0.09 6.23 13.70
N ILE A 80 0.93 6.31 12.66
CA ILE A 80 0.92 5.36 11.55
C ILE A 80 1.32 3.96 12.02
N HIS A 81 2.40 3.84 12.79
CA HIS A 81 2.86 2.56 13.35
C HIS A 81 1.80 1.92 14.24
N GLN A 82 1.16 2.72 15.11
CA GLN A 82 0.09 2.22 15.97
C GLN A 82 -1.11 1.74 15.14
N ALA A 83 -1.52 2.50 14.12
CA ALA A 83 -2.63 2.12 13.25
C ALA A 83 -2.36 0.81 12.46
N ILE A 84 -1.12 0.60 12.03
CA ILE A 84 -0.68 -0.64 11.36
C ILE A 84 -0.75 -1.82 12.33
N GLU A 85 -0.25 -1.66 13.56
CA GLU A 85 -0.29 -2.74 14.57
C GLU A 85 -1.73 -3.06 14.97
N ASP A 86 -2.58 -2.05 15.18
CA ASP A 86 -4.00 -2.26 15.47
C ASP A 86 -4.70 -2.98 14.30
N CYS A 87 -4.33 -2.67 13.06
CA CYS A 87 -4.83 -3.39 11.88
C CYS A 87 -4.41 -4.86 11.89
N ARG A 88 -3.14 -5.13 12.24
CA ARG A 88 -2.62 -6.49 12.39
C ARG A 88 -3.37 -7.27 13.46
N VAL A 89 -3.56 -6.69 14.65
CA VAL A 89 -4.33 -7.30 15.76
C VAL A 89 -5.76 -7.61 15.34
N ARG A 90 -6.45 -6.67 14.64
CA ARG A 90 -7.80 -6.93 14.11
C ARG A 90 -7.83 -8.07 13.09
N ASN A 91 -6.80 -8.21 12.26
CA ASN A 91 -6.72 -9.30 11.28
C ASN A 91 -6.39 -10.65 11.93
N ASP A 92 -5.55 -10.64 12.97
CA ASP A 92 -5.24 -11.80 13.79
C ASP A 92 -6.48 -12.33 14.52
N ALA A 93 -7.24 -11.44 15.17
CA ALA A 93 -8.53 -11.78 15.80
C ALA A 93 -9.58 -12.33 14.80
N ARG A 94 -9.41 -12.05 13.51
CA ARG A 94 -10.26 -12.58 12.41
C ARG A 94 -9.71 -13.89 11.81
N GLY A 95 -8.62 -14.44 12.35
CA GLY A 95 -7.95 -15.65 11.86
C GLY A 95 -7.28 -15.48 10.50
N ARG A 96 -6.95 -14.24 10.09
CA ARG A 96 -6.31 -13.94 8.79
C ARG A 96 -4.79 -14.02 8.84
N MET A 97 -4.21 -13.88 10.04
CA MET A 97 -2.77 -14.00 10.25
C MET A 97 -2.41 -15.47 10.52
N THR A 98 -1.28 -15.93 10.01
CA THR A 98 -0.68 -17.18 10.47
C THR A 98 -0.08 -16.94 11.85
N PRO A 99 -0.27 -17.85 12.84
CA PRO A 99 0.40 -17.74 14.13
C PRO A 99 1.90 -17.57 13.94
N HIS A 100 2.51 -16.58 14.59
CA HIS A 100 3.96 -16.53 14.69
C HIS A 100 4.39 -17.67 15.60
N SER A 101 5.08 -18.67 15.05
CA SER A 101 5.72 -19.70 15.86
C SER A 101 6.98 -19.11 16.47
N ASP A 102 6.81 -18.27 17.49
CA ASP A 102 7.79 -17.83 18.47
C ASP A 102 7.00 -17.34 19.70
N ASP A 103 6.41 -18.31 20.41
CA ASP A 103 6.07 -18.26 21.84
C ASP A 103 7.06 -19.20 22.57
#